data_AF-A0A1T0AXP3-F1
#
_entry.id   AF-A0A1T0AXP3-F1
#
_cell.length_a   1.000
_cell.length_b   1.000
_cell.length_c   1.000
_cell.angle_alpha   90.00
_cell.angle_beta   90.00
_cell.angle_gamma   90.00
#
_symmetry.space_group_name_H-M   'P 1'
#
loop_
_entity.id
_entity.type
_entity.pdbx_description
1 polymer ?
#
loop_
_entity_poly.entity_id
_entity_poly.type
_entity_poly.pdbx_seq_one_letter_code
_entity_poly.pdbx_strand_id
1 'polypeptide(L)' 'MKITHCKLKKSIQKRLLEFFVLEVTARSAADLLGIQPNSAILFYRKIREVISYHLAL' A
#
# COMPACT_ATOMS: atom_id res chain seq x y z
N MET A 1 11.78 -7.90 7.10
CA MET A 1 10.61 -7.06 7.45
C MET A 1 9.36 -7.53 6.70
N LYS A 2 8.15 -7.47 7.28
CA LYS A 2 6.87 -7.72 6.58
C LYS A 2 5.74 -6.87 7.16
N ILE A 3 4.70 -6.57 6.38
CA ILE A 3 3.52 -5.85 6.88
C ILE A 3 2.69 -6.77 7.79
N THR A 4 2.57 -6.38 9.06
CA THR A 4 1.70 -7.02 10.07
C THR A 4 0.56 -6.10 10.49
N HIS A 5 -0.50 -6.68 11.09
CA HIS A 5 -1.68 -5.97 11.60
C HIS A 5 -2.35 -5.02 10.60
N CYS A 6 -2.50 -5.46 9.35
CA CYS A 6 -3.23 -4.69 8.33
C CYS A 6 -4.71 -5.10 8.32
N LYS A 7 -5.61 -4.14 8.55
CA LYS A 7 -7.08 -4.35 8.52
C LYS A 7 -7.64 -4.46 7.10
N LEU A 8 -6.87 -4.08 6.07
CA LEU A 8 -7.31 -4.16 4.68
C LEU A 8 -7.41 -5.63 4.25
N LYS A 9 -8.46 -5.97 3.49
CA LYS A 9 -8.59 -7.29 2.86
C LYS A 9 -7.42 -7.54 1.92
N LYS A 10 -7.03 -8.80 1.75
CA LYS A 10 -5.92 -9.19 0.84
C LYS A 10 -6.16 -8.78 -0.61
N SER A 11 -7.40 -8.79 -1.09
CA SER A 11 -7.77 -8.30 -2.42
C SER A 11 -7.48 -6.81 -2.60
N ILE A 12 -7.84 -5.98 -1.61
CA ILE A 12 -7.54 -4.55 -1.60
C ILE A 12 -6.04 -4.29 -1.51
N GLN A 13 -5.30 -5.04 -0.70
CA GLN A 13 -3.84 -4.93 -0.63
C GLN A 13 -3.16 -5.20 -1.99
N LYS A 14 -3.60 -6.22 -2.72
CA LYS A 14 -3.07 -6.54 -4.07
C LYS A 14 -3.38 -5.43 -5.08
N ARG A 15 -4.60 -4.89 -5.03
CA ARG A 15 -5.01 -3.82 -5.95
C ARG A 15 -4.29 -2.49 -5.66
N LEU A 16 -4.03 -2.18 -4.39
CA LEU A 16 -3.17 -1.06 -4.00
C LEU A 16 -1.74 -1.21 -4.53
N LEU A 17 -1.19 -2.43 -4.50
CA LEU A 17 0.13 -2.72 -5.08
C LEU A 17 0.16 -2.45 -6.59
N GLU A 18 -0.85 -2.92 -7.32
CA GLU A 18 -0.99 -2.67 -8.77
C GLU A 18 -1.02 -1.15 -9.06
N PHE A 19 -1.79 -0.38 -8.30
CA PHE A 19 -1.84 1.07 -8.44
C PHE A 19 -0.48 1.74 -8.18
N PHE A 20 0.26 1.31 -7.16
CA PHE A 20 1.55 1.92 -6.83
C PHE A 20 2.64 1.63 -7.87
N VAL A 21 2.60 0.45 -8.51
CA VAL A 21 3.50 0.13 -9.64
C VAL A 21 3.22 1.03 -10.84
N LEU A 22 1.96 1.42 -11.04
CA LEU A 22 1.53 2.36 -12.08
C LEU A 22 1.64 3.84 -11.65
N GLU A 23 2.37 4.12 -10.57
CA GLU A 23 2.59 5.48 -10.03
C GLU A 23 1.31 6.24 -9.64
N VAL A 24 0.19 5.53 -9.47
CA VAL A 24 -1.07 6.14 -9.03
C VAL A 24 -0.91 6.61 -7.58
N THR A 25 -1.35 7.85 -7.32
CA THR A 25 -1.27 8.42 -5.97
C THR A 25 -2.10 7.62 -4.98
N ALA A 26 -1.64 7.49 -3.73
CA ALA A 26 -2.37 6.77 -2.69
C ALA A 26 -3.78 7.35 -2.44
N ARG A 27 -3.99 8.65 -2.67
CA ARG A 27 -5.31 9.29 -2.56
C ARG A 27 -6.23 8.80 -3.68
N SER A 28 -5.79 8.89 -4.93
CA SER A 28 -6.58 8.42 -6.08
C SER A 28 -6.88 6.91 -6.00
N ALA A 29 -5.91 6.10 -5.59
CA ALA A 29 -6.11 4.66 -5.38
C ALA A 29 -7.13 4.38 -4.27
N ALA A 30 -7.16 5.20 -3.21
CA ALA A 30 -8.15 5.07 -2.15
C ALA A 30 -9.56 5.40 -2.64
N ASP A 31 -9.70 6.48 -3.42
CA ASP A 31 -10.97 6.90 -4.01
C ASP A 31 -11.51 5.82 -4.97
N LEU A 32 -10.65 5.27 -5.85
CA LEU A 32 -11.01 4.18 -6.77
C LEU A 32 -11.41 2.88 -6.05
N LEU A 33 -10.87 2.63 -4.87
CA LEU A 33 -11.15 1.42 -4.07
C LEU A 33 -12.23 1.64 -3.02
N GLY A 34 -12.74 2.86 -2.86
CA GLY A 34 -13.74 3.20 -1.85
C GLY A 34 -13.24 3.00 -0.42
N ILE A 35 -11.95 3.25 -0.15
CA ILE A 35 -11.35 3.13 1.18
C ILE A 35 -10.89 4.48 1.71
N GLN A 36 -10.68 4.59 3.03
CA GLN A 36 -10.16 5.81 3.63
C GLN A 36 -8.76 6.16 3.09
N PRO A 37 -8.51 7.38 2.59
CA PRO A 37 -7.22 7.78 2.01
C PRO A 37 -6.01 7.55 2.93
N ASN A 38 -6.16 7.82 4.22
CA ASN A 38 -5.09 7.60 5.21
C ASN A 38 -4.68 6.12 5.31
N SER A 39 -5.60 5.19 5.05
CA SER A 39 -5.28 3.76 5.04
C SER A 39 -4.39 3.39 3.85
N ALA A 40 -4.67 3.93 2.66
CA ALA A 40 -3.84 3.72 1.48
C ALA A 40 -2.47 4.39 1.63
N ILE A 41 -2.41 5.62 2.17
CA ILE A 41 -1.16 6.35 2.44
C ILE A 41 -0.28 5.57 3.43
N LEU A 42 -0.86 5.09 4.54
CA LEU A 42 -0.11 4.29 5.51
C LEU A 42 0.37 2.98 4.91
N PHE A 43 -0.45 2.32 4.08
CA PHE A 43 -0.08 1.09 3.40
C PHE A 43 1.10 1.33 2.43
N TYR A 44 1.07 2.40 1.64
CA TYR A 44 2.16 2.81 0.76
C TYR A 44 3.47 3.01 1.54
N ARG A 45 3.43 3.74 2.68
CA ARG A 45 4.61 3.97 3.52
C ARG A 45 5.23 2.67 4.03
N LYS A 46 4.39 1.78 4.58
CA LYS A 46 4.85 0.48 5.09
C LYS A 46 5.47 -0.40 3.99
N ILE A 47 4.93 -0.34 2.77
CA ILE A 47 5.53 -1.07 1.64
C ILE A 47 6.92 -0.52 1.31
N ARG A 48 7.09 0.80 1.27
CA ARG A 48 8.41 1.40 1.03
C ARG A 48 9.42 1.02 2.11
N GLU A 49 9.02 0.99 3.37
CA GLU A 49 9.87 0.52 4.48
C GLU A 49 10.30 -0.95 4.29
N VAL A 50 9.36 -1.83 3.91
CA VAL A 50 9.65 -3.24 3.64
C VAL A 50 10.58 -3.41 2.45
N ILE A 51 10.36 -2.70 1.35
CA ILE A 51 11.22 -2.73 0.17
C ILE A 51 12.63 -2.24 0.54
N SER A 52 12.73 -1.09 1.21
CA SER A 52 14.01 -0.52 1.64
C SER A 52 14.79 -1.48 2.54
N TYR A 53 14.11 -2.17 3.46
CA TYR A 53 14.75 -3.17 4.33
C TYR A 53 15.36 -4.33 3.52
N HIS A 54 14.62 -4.86 2.53
CA HIS A 54 15.08 -6.02 1.75
C HIS A 54 16.07 -5.65 0.65
N LEU A 55 16.12 -4.40 0.21
CA LEU A 55 17.16 -3.91 -0.72
C LEU A 55 18.48 -3.56 -0.01
N ALA A 56 18.42 -3.23 1.28
CA ALA A 56 19.60 -2.93 2.10
C ALA A 56 20.25 -4.18 2.72
N LEU A 57 19.64 -5.36 2.53
CA LEU A 57 20.14 -6.66 2.97
C LEU A 57 20.87 -7.34 1.81
#